data_AF-A0A1V9Y6H2-F1
#
_entry.id   AF-A0A1V9Y6H2-F1
#
_cell.length_a   1.000
_cell.length_b   1.000
_cell.length_c   1.000
_cell.angle_alpha   90.00
_cell.angle_beta   90.00
_cell.angle_gamma   90.00
#
_symmetry.space_group_name_H-M   'P 1'
#
loop_
_entity.id
_entity.type
_entity.pdbx_description
1 polymer ?
#
loop_
_entity_poly.entity_id
_entity_poly.type
_entity_poly.pdbx_seq_one_letter_code
_entity_poly.pdbx_strand_id
1 'polypeptide(L)'
;GPVSEPWWIVNAAQNVIEAVHTTTGLPWWATFACTAIVVRGSLFPLLVYQIKSTERMAVASKDLRKVWKTYLYARLFLPPGLPSSQIDALKLLKDGAQLTWEKHNTHPVQCIATPLVQIPSFFLMAYSCRDMIRSGVVPGLDSGGFGMFQNLMEADSTFILPILAVGSTYLNFELMGSSKIKVFDWLKNKIQYIPILSFPFICQLPQGVFFYWLASSWYSLAQSRALKVPEVRKRLGLKEIPTSTTAFSKTLKDVNKMPKKTIKQN
;
A
#
# COMPACT_ATOMS: atom_id res chain seq x y z
N GLY A 1 22.93 -21.40 -25.75
CA GLY A 1 23.39 -20.10 -25.24
C GLY A 1 22.25 -19.49 -24.44
N PRO A 2 22.51 -18.74 -23.35
CA PRO A 2 21.41 -18.20 -22.58
C PRO A 2 20.72 -17.15 -23.44
N VAL A 3 19.43 -17.37 -23.69
CA VAL A 3 18.57 -16.39 -24.35
C VAL A 3 18.50 -15.21 -23.38
N SER A 4 19.23 -14.14 -23.66
CA SER A 4 19.11 -12.89 -22.92
C SER A 4 17.75 -12.30 -23.26
N GLU A 5 16.72 -12.68 -22.50
CA GLU A 5 15.41 -12.03 -22.56
C GLU A 5 15.61 -10.50 -22.41
N PRO A 6 14.94 -9.66 -23.22
CA PRO A 6 15.17 -8.20 -23.26
C PRO A 6 14.78 -7.44 -21.97
N TRP A 7 14.36 -8.16 -20.93
CA TRP A 7 13.87 -7.63 -19.66
C TRP A 7 14.99 -7.59 -18.62
N TRP A 8 15.95 -6.68 -18.78
CA TRP A 8 17.08 -6.49 -17.85
C TRP A 8 16.64 -6.36 -16.38
N ILE A 9 15.44 -5.85 -16.12
CA ILE A 9 14.86 -5.69 -14.79
C ILE A 9 14.52 -7.05 -14.15
N VAL A 10 14.05 -8.01 -14.94
CA VAL A 10 13.74 -9.38 -14.47
C VAL A 10 15.05 -10.09 -14.12
N ASN A 11 16.06 -9.98 -14.97
CA ASN A 11 17.39 -10.53 -14.69
C ASN A 11 18.00 -9.89 -13.41
N ALA A 12 17.87 -8.57 -13.24
CA ALA A 12 18.32 -7.91 -12.02
C ALA A 12 17.59 -8.45 -10.76
N ALA A 13 16.28 -8.71 -10.85
CA ALA A 13 15.53 -9.30 -9.74
C ALA A 13 15.94 -10.76 -9.46
N GLN A 14 16.20 -11.56 -10.50
CA GLN A 14 16.70 -12.92 -10.39
C GLN A 14 18.09 -12.96 -9.74
N ASN A 15 19.00 -12.08 -10.16
CA ASN A 15 20.32 -11.93 -9.55
C ASN A 15 20.23 -11.59 -8.05
N VAL A 16 19.24 -10.78 -7.63
CA VAL A 16 19.02 -10.51 -6.20
C VAL A 16 18.59 -11.78 -5.46
N ILE A 17 17.68 -12.58 -6.02
CA ILE A 17 17.25 -13.86 -5.42
C ILE A 17 18.43 -14.82 -5.30
N GLU A 18 19.22 -14.97 -6.37
CA GLU A 18 20.41 -15.83 -6.40
C GLU A 18 21.49 -15.34 -5.44
N ALA A 19 21.72 -14.03 -5.33
CA ALA A 19 22.64 -13.45 -4.37
C ALA A 19 22.22 -13.79 -2.94
N VAL A 20 20.92 -13.71 -2.61
CA VAL A 20 20.41 -14.13 -1.29
C VAL A 20 20.67 -15.62 -1.05
N HIS A 21 20.43 -16.48 -2.04
CA HIS A 21 20.65 -17.92 -1.90
C HIS A 21 22.13 -18.26 -1.70
N THR A 22 23.00 -17.73 -2.56
CA THR A 22 24.44 -18.02 -2.56
C THR A 22 25.16 -17.45 -1.34
N THR A 23 24.73 -16.28 -0.84
CA THR A 23 25.34 -15.67 0.36
C THR A 23 24.89 -16.33 1.65
N THR A 24 23.64 -16.80 1.74
CA THR A 24 23.10 -17.36 2.97
C THR A 24 23.15 -18.89 3.05
N GLY A 25 23.21 -19.58 1.91
CA GLY A 25 23.13 -21.03 1.83
C GLY A 25 21.76 -21.60 2.25
N LEU A 26 20.72 -20.75 2.33
CA LEU A 26 19.39 -21.16 2.77
C LEU A 26 18.70 -22.05 1.74
N PRO A 27 17.80 -22.96 2.16
CA PRO A 27 16.93 -23.68 1.22
C PRO A 27 16.07 -22.69 0.43
N TRP A 28 15.68 -23.07 -0.80
CA TRP A 28 15.02 -22.18 -1.75
C TRP A 28 13.75 -21.52 -1.22
N TRP A 29 12.91 -22.23 -0.47
CA TRP A 29 11.72 -21.62 0.15
C TRP A 29 12.07 -20.44 1.05
N ALA A 30 13.15 -20.56 1.82
CA ALA A 30 13.64 -19.54 2.73
C ALA A 30 14.33 -18.41 1.96
N THR A 31 15.07 -18.70 0.89
CA THR A 31 15.59 -17.69 -0.04
C THR A 31 14.47 -16.79 -0.58
N PHE A 32 13.38 -17.38 -1.10
CA PHE A 32 12.25 -16.61 -1.63
C PHE A 32 11.61 -15.73 -0.54
N ALA A 33 11.43 -16.30 0.67
CA ALA A 33 10.88 -15.56 1.80
C ALA A 33 11.80 -14.40 2.26
N CYS A 34 13.10 -14.65 2.40
CA CYS A 34 14.10 -13.65 2.78
C CYS A 34 14.20 -12.55 1.74
N THR A 35 14.16 -12.89 0.45
CA THR A 35 14.17 -11.89 -0.63
C THR A 35 12.96 -10.96 -0.51
N ALA A 36 11.77 -11.50 -0.21
CA ALA A 36 10.59 -10.67 0.04
C ALA A 36 10.81 -9.68 1.20
N ILE A 37 11.39 -10.14 2.30
CA ILE A 37 11.69 -9.30 3.47
C ILE A 37 12.69 -8.20 3.10
N VAL A 38 13.75 -8.52 2.35
CA VAL A 38 14.76 -7.54 1.91
C VAL A 38 14.14 -6.48 1.01
N VAL A 39 13.35 -6.88 0.01
CA VAL A 39 12.67 -5.95 -0.91
C VAL A 39 11.69 -5.05 -0.15
N ARG A 40 10.93 -5.60 0.80
CA ARG A 40 10.01 -4.77 1.60
C ARG A 40 10.73 -3.89 2.61
N GLY A 41 11.84 -4.36 3.15
CA GLY A 41 12.73 -3.60 4.05
C GLY A 41 13.31 -2.39 3.36
N SER A 42 13.82 -2.54 2.12
CA SER A 42 14.38 -1.43 1.36
C SER A 42 13.35 -0.36 0.98
N LEU A 43 12.08 -0.74 0.83
CA LEU A 43 10.96 0.19 0.58
C LEU A 43 10.37 0.81 1.86
N PHE A 44 10.84 0.43 3.05
CA PHE A 44 10.34 0.97 4.32
C PHE A 44 10.48 2.51 4.45
N PRO A 45 11.61 3.13 4.07
CA PRO A 45 11.74 4.59 4.13
C PRO A 45 10.71 5.32 3.24
N LEU A 46 10.39 4.75 2.08
CA LEU A 46 9.35 5.28 1.19
C LEU A 46 7.98 5.26 1.86
N LEU A 47 7.66 4.21 2.63
CA LEU A 47 6.43 4.18 3.43
C LEU A 47 6.39 5.29 4.48
N VAL A 48 7.49 5.50 5.22
CA VAL A 48 7.57 6.58 6.20
C VAL A 48 7.36 7.95 5.54
N TYR A 49 7.97 8.16 4.37
CA TYR A 49 7.78 9.35 3.55
C TYR A 49 6.30 9.54 3.15
N GLN A 50 5.65 8.48 2.66
CA GLN A 50 4.23 8.52 2.32
C GLN A 50 3.36 8.90 3.53
N ILE A 51 3.57 8.28 4.69
CA ILE A 51 2.76 8.56 5.90
C ILE A 51 2.92 10.03 6.29
N LYS A 52 4.14 10.56 6.30
CA LYS A 52 4.39 11.99 6.59
C LYS A 52 3.69 12.90 5.59
N SER A 53 3.69 12.56 4.30
CA SER A 53 2.95 13.32 3.30
C SER A 53 1.44 13.30 3.58
N THR A 54 0.88 12.12 3.85
CA THR A 54 -0.56 11.98 4.17
C THR A 54 -0.94 12.77 5.43
N GLU A 55 -0.08 12.82 6.43
CA GLU A 55 -0.28 13.63 7.64
C GLU A 55 -0.27 15.15 7.37
N ARG A 56 0.50 15.62 6.37
CA ARG A 56 0.47 17.02 5.89
C ARG A 56 -0.77 17.27 5.04
N MET A 57 -1.13 16.34 4.15
CA MET A 57 -2.35 16.40 3.35
C MET A 57 -3.61 16.47 4.20
N ALA A 58 -3.65 15.76 5.34
CA ALA A 58 -4.75 15.84 6.29
C ALA A 58 -4.95 17.26 6.87
N VAL A 59 -3.87 18.04 7.01
CA VAL A 59 -3.93 19.45 7.42
C VAL A 59 -4.36 20.32 6.24
N ALA A 60 -3.72 20.14 5.07
CA ALA A 60 -4.03 20.85 3.82
C ALA A 60 -5.49 20.70 3.40
N SER A 61 -6.13 19.56 3.69
CA SER A 61 -7.53 19.27 3.41
C SER A 61 -8.53 20.29 4.02
N LYS A 62 -8.14 21.06 5.04
CA LYS A 62 -8.97 22.15 5.57
C LYS A 62 -8.97 23.36 4.63
N ASP A 63 -7.81 23.76 4.14
CA ASP A 63 -7.66 24.88 3.22
C ASP A 63 -8.18 24.52 1.83
N LEU A 64 -7.93 23.28 1.37
CA LEU A 64 -8.47 22.75 0.12
C LEU A 64 -10.01 22.80 0.07
N ARG A 65 -10.67 22.55 1.21
CA ARG A 65 -12.12 22.70 1.33
C ARG A 65 -12.58 24.15 1.23
N LYS A 66 -11.78 25.12 1.69
CA LYS A 66 -12.11 26.55 1.51
C LYS A 66 -12.00 26.92 0.03
N VAL A 67 -10.90 26.54 -0.63
CA VAL A 67 -10.72 26.75 -2.08
C VAL A 67 -11.88 26.16 -2.86
N TRP A 68 -12.28 24.92 -2.56
CA TRP A 68 -13.42 24.27 -3.20
C TRP A 68 -14.75 25.03 -2.97
N LYS A 69 -15.00 25.52 -1.75
CA LYS A 69 -16.21 26.32 -1.46
C LYS A 69 -16.21 27.65 -2.20
N THR A 70 -15.07 28.35 -2.25
CA THR A 70 -14.93 29.60 -2.99
C THR A 70 -15.14 29.39 -4.49
N TYR A 71 -14.61 28.30 -5.05
CA TYR A 71 -14.88 27.89 -6.43
C TYR A 71 -16.36 27.65 -6.68
N LEU A 72 -17.04 26.87 -5.83
CA LEU A 72 -18.47 26.62 -5.96
C LEU A 72 -19.29 27.92 -5.90
N TYR A 73 -18.93 28.83 -4.99
CA TYR A 73 -19.58 30.14 -4.89
C TYR A 73 -19.36 30.98 -6.15
N ALA A 74 -18.12 31.11 -6.63
CA ALA A 74 -17.81 31.86 -7.85
C ALA A 74 -18.53 31.29 -9.08
N ARG A 75 -18.66 29.96 -9.16
CA ARG A 75 -19.35 29.26 -10.25
C ARG A 75 -20.85 29.58 -10.33
N LEU A 76 -21.51 29.99 -9.24
CA LEU A 76 -22.92 30.42 -9.27
C LEU A 76 -23.13 31.71 -10.08
N PHE A 77 -22.11 32.54 -10.19
CA PHE A 77 -22.16 33.83 -10.90
C PHE A 77 -21.57 33.76 -12.31
N LEU A 78 -21.13 32.58 -12.76
CA LEU A 78 -20.63 32.41 -14.13
C LEU A 78 -21.80 32.40 -15.13
N PRO A 79 -21.70 33.11 -16.26
CA PRO A 79 -22.74 33.09 -17.28
C PRO A 79 -22.91 31.67 -17.86
N PRO A 80 -24.13 31.11 -17.90
CA PRO A 80 -24.36 29.80 -18.48
C PRO A 80 -24.05 29.83 -19.99
N GLY A 81 -23.26 28.86 -20.46
CA GLY A 81 -23.03 28.63 -21.89
C GLY A 81 -21.69 29.10 -22.47
N LEU A 82 -20.83 29.82 -21.74
CA LEU A 82 -19.47 30.14 -22.22
C LEU A 82 -18.44 29.10 -21.73
N PRO A 83 -17.89 28.22 -22.60
CA PRO A 83 -16.93 27.20 -22.20
C PRO A 83 -15.65 27.80 -21.58
N SER A 84 -15.17 28.92 -22.12
CA SER A 84 -13.94 29.58 -21.67
C SER A 84 -14.00 30.01 -20.20
N SER A 85 -15.12 30.61 -19.78
CA SER A 85 -15.30 31.05 -18.38
C SER A 85 -15.26 29.88 -17.40
N GLN A 86 -15.86 28.74 -17.76
CA GLN A 86 -15.86 27.53 -16.94
C GLN A 86 -14.46 26.90 -16.87
N ILE A 87 -13.72 26.92 -17.99
CA ILE A 87 -12.33 26.48 -18.05
C ILE A 87 -11.46 27.34 -17.13
N ASP A 88 -11.64 28.66 -17.14
CA ASP A 88 -10.85 29.57 -16.30
C ASP A 88 -11.18 29.40 -14.80
N ALA A 89 -12.44 29.16 -14.45
CA ALA A 89 -12.82 28.81 -13.08
C ALA A 89 -12.18 27.47 -12.62
N LEU A 90 -12.09 26.48 -13.51
CA LEU A 90 -11.41 25.21 -13.23
C LEU A 90 -9.89 25.37 -13.09
N LYS A 91 -9.26 26.25 -13.90
CA LYS A 91 -7.85 26.60 -13.75
C LYS A 91 -7.60 27.25 -12.38
N LEU A 92 -8.41 28.23 -11.98
CA LEU A 92 -8.28 28.86 -10.66
C LEU A 92 -8.45 27.87 -9.50
N LEU A 93 -9.36 26.91 -9.63
CA LEU A 93 -9.49 25.82 -8.66
C LEU A 93 -8.22 24.97 -8.59
N LYS A 94 -7.67 24.59 -9.75
CA LYS A 94 -6.43 23.80 -9.84
C LYS A 94 -5.25 24.57 -9.24
N ASP A 95 -5.09 25.84 -9.59
CA ASP A 95 -4.00 26.69 -9.10
C ASP A 95 -4.13 26.91 -7.59
N GLY A 96 -5.34 27.18 -7.09
CA GLY A 96 -5.61 27.28 -5.66
C GLY A 96 -5.33 25.97 -4.90
N ALA A 97 -5.61 24.81 -5.51
CA ALA A 97 -5.26 23.52 -4.96
C ALA A 97 -3.73 23.30 -4.94
N GLN A 98 -3.02 23.66 -6.02
CA GLN A 98 -1.56 23.58 -6.11
C GLN A 98 -0.87 24.48 -5.09
N LEU A 99 -1.29 25.74 -4.96
CA LEU A 99 -0.76 26.66 -3.94
C LEU A 99 -1.01 26.15 -2.53
N THR A 100 -2.16 25.50 -2.29
CA THR A 100 -2.46 24.87 -0.99
C THR A 100 -1.48 23.71 -0.72
N TRP A 101 -1.20 22.90 -1.73
CA TRP A 101 -0.25 21.80 -1.64
C TRP A 101 1.18 22.28 -1.38
N GLU A 102 1.63 23.33 -2.08
CA GLU A 102 2.93 23.97 -1.87
C GLU A 102 3.05 24.56 -0.46
N LYS A 103 2.06 25.31 -0.01
CA LYS A 103 2.01 25.89 1.35
C LYS A 103 2.21 24.84 2.46
N HIS A 104 1.64 23.64 2.25
CA HIS A 104 1.73 22.53 3.22
C HIS A 104 2.83 21.51 2.87
N ASN A 105 3.68 21.79 1.86
CA ASN A 105 4.75 20.90 1.38
C ASN A 105 4.28 19.46 1.13
N THR A 106 3.14 19.27 0.46
CA THR A 106 2.52 17.95 0.24
C THR A 106 1.93 17.85 -1.15
N HIS A 107 1.88 16.66 -1.75
CA HIS A 107 1.24 16.44 -3.05
C HIS A 107 0.44 15.12 -3.04
N PRO A 108 -0.68 14.99 -3.78
CA PRO A 108 -1.45 13.75 -3.84
C PRO A 108 -0.62 12.51 -4.21
N VAL A 109 0.31 12.64 -5.16
CA VAL A 109 1.22 11.56 -5.58
C VAL A 109 2.09 11.05 -4.42
N GLN A 110 2.57 11.96 -3.55
CA GLN A 110 3.36 11.58 -2.38
C GLN A 110 2.52 10.78 -1.36
N CYS A 111 1.21 10.98 -1.33
CA CYS A 111 0.29 10.25 -0.44
C CYS A 111 0.00 8.81 -0.92
N ILE A 112 0.33 8.49 -2.18
CA ILE A 112 0.16 7.17 -2.80
C ILE A 112 1.50 6.59 -3.32
N ALA A 113 2.63 7.16 -2.89
CA ALA A 113 3.95 6.77 -3.41
C ALA A 113 4.31 5.31 -3.14
N THR A 114 3.94 4.78 -1.97
CA THR A 114 4.18 3.39 -1.58
C THR A 114 3.46 2.39 -2.47
N PRO A 115 2.12 2.38 -2.63
CA PRO A 115 1.47 1.43 -3.53
C PRO A 115 1.90 1.60 -4.99
N LEU A 116 2.24 2.81 -5.43
CA LEU A 116 2.74 3.06 -6.79
C LEU A 116 4.05 2.33 -7.09
N VAL A 117 4.94 2.17 -6.10
CA VAL A 117 6.21 1.44 -6.26
C VAL A 117 6.06 -0.02 -5.86
N GLN A 118 5.40 -0.28 -4.73
CA GLN A 118 5.32 -1.59 -4.11
C GLN A 118 4.51 -2.60 -4.93
N ILE A 119 3.40 -2.17 -5.57
CA ILE A 119 2.59 -3.08 -6.39
C ILE A 119 3.38 -3.56 -7.63
N PRO A 120 3.96 -2.68 -8.47
CA PRO A 120 4.84 -3.11 -9.55
C PRO A 120 6.03 -3.94 -9.08
N SER A 121 6.72 -3.54 -8.00
CA SER A 121 7.83 -4.33 -7.45
C SER A 121 7.41 -5.73 -7.02
N PHE A 122 6.22 -5.86 -6.43
CA PHE A 122 5.67 -7.16 -6.05
C PHE A 122 5.44 -8.06 -7.26
N PHE A 123 4.75 -7.56 -8.30
CA PHE A 123 4.47 -8.32 -9.50
C PHE A 123 5.74 -8.66 -10.28
N LEU A 124 6.68 -7.72 -10.39
CA LEU A 124 7.98 -7.95 -11.00
C LEU A 124 8.71 -9.10 -10.31
N MET A 125 8.81 -9.07 -8.99
CA MET A 125 9.55 -10.08 -8.24
C MET A 125 8.82 -11.43 -8.24
N ALA A 126 7.48 -11.45 -8.12
CA ALA A 126 6.69 -12.67 -8.22
C ALA A 126 6.80 -13.30 -9.63
N TYR A 127 6.80 -12.48 -10.68
CA TYR A 127 7.08 -12.91 -12.04
C TYR A 127 8.50 -13.46 -12.18
N SER A 128 9.50 -12.77 -11.61
CA SER A 128 10.90 -13.19 -11.65
C SER A 128 11.12 -14.53 -10.94
N CYS A 129 10.46 -14.75 -9.78
CA CYS A 129 10.43 -16.04 -9.10
C CYS A 129 9.80 -17.11 -10.00
N ARG A 130 8.63 -16.83 -10.57
CA ARG A 130 7.91 -17.77 -11.46
C ARG A 130 8.75 -18.15 -12.68
N ASP A 131 9.39 -17.16 -13.30
CA ASP A 131 10.24 -17.34 -14.48
C ASP A 131 11.49 -18.16 -14.13
N MET A 132 12.17 -17.80 -13.04
CA MET A 132 13.31 -18.57 -12.52
C MET A 132 12.94 -20.03 -12.27
N ILE A 133 11.80 -20.26 -11.61
CA ILE A 133 11.31 -21.61 -11.31
C ILE A 133 10.97 -22.39 -12.59
N ARG A 134 10.30 -21.75 -13.55
CA ARG A 134 9.89 -22.40 -14.80
C ARG A 134 11.02 -22.56 -15.81
N SER A 135 12.12 -21.82 -15.68
CA SER A 135 13.30 -21.96 -16.53
C SER A 135 13.90 -23.36 -16.45
N GLY A 136 13.76 -24.04 -15.30
CA GLY A 136 14.36 -25.35 -15.05
C GLY A 136 15.89 -25.34 -14.99
N VAL A 137 16.53 -24.16 -15.07
CA VAL A 137 17.99 -24.01 -15.09
C VAL A 137 18.56 -24.01 -13.67
N VAL A 138 17.77 -23.57 -12.70
CA VAL A 138 18.22 -23.38 -11.32
C VAL A 138 18.12 -24.70 -10.54
N PRO A 139 19.24 -25.25 -10.04
CA PRO A 139 19.26 -26.54 -9.36
C PRO A 139 18.67 -26.47 -7.95
N GLY A 140 18.08 -27.57 -7.48
CA GLY A 140 17.59 -27.75 -6.12
C GLY A 140 16.20 -27.17 -5.84
N LEU A 141 15.50 -26.62 -6.84
CA LEU A 141 14.12 -26.14 -6.69
C LEU A 141 13.09 -27.27 -6.52
N ASP A 142 13.41 -28.48 -6.97
CA ASP A 142 12.60 -29.70 -6.86
C ASP A 142 12.55 -30.28 -5.44
N SER A 143 13.53 -29.94 -4.60
CA SER A 143 13.72 -30.47 -3.25
C SER A 143 13.97 -29.40 -2.19
N GLY A 144 14.10 -28.13 -2.60
CA GLY A 144 14.43 -26.98 -1.73
C GLY A 144 13.24 -26.38 -0.99
N GLY A 145 12.13 -27.11 -0.87
CA GLY A 145 10.89 -26.66 -0.28
C GLY A 145 10.78 -26.86 1.24
N PHE A 146 9.56 -26.75 1.78
CA PHE A 146 9.30 -26.81 3.22
C PHE A 146 8.10 -27.69 3.58
N GLY A 147 8.27 -28.57 4.56
CA GLY A 147 7.20 -29.44 5.06
C GLY A 147 6.66 -30.36 3.97
N MET A 148 5.36 -30.24 3.66
CA MET A 148 4.72 -30.99 2.57
C MET A 148 4.92 -30.37 1.19
N PHE A 149 5.48 -29.16 1.10
CA PHE A 149 5.68 -28.40 -0.13
C PHE A 149 7.15 -28.47 -0.56
N GLN A 150 7.62 -29.67 -0.93
CA GLN A 150 9.04 -29.91 -1.23
C GLN A 150 9.42 -29.47 -2.65
N ASN A 151 8.59 -29.81 -3.65
CA ASN A 151 8.85 -29.46 -5.04
C ASN A 151 8.29 -28.07 -5.36
N LEU A 152 9.16 -27.06 -5.36
CA LEU A 152 8.79 -25.66 -5.59
C LEU A 152 8.36 -25.37 -7.03
N MET A 153 8.62 -26.30 -7.96
CA MET A 153 8.32 -26.17 -9.38
C MET A 153 6.87 -26.56 -9.72
N GLU A 154 6.27 -27.41 -8.89
CA GLU A 154 4.91 -27.88 -9.08
C GLU A 154 3.88 -26.91 -8.50
N ALA A 155 2.63 -27.03 -8.97
CA ALA A 155 1.51 -26.36 -8.33
C ALA A 155 1.22 -27.01 -6.95
N ASP A 156 0.59 -26.26 -6.06
CA ASP A 156 0.13 -26.82 -4.78
C ASP A 156 -1.15 -27.65 -4.98
N SER A 157 -1.03 -28.97 -4.82
CA SER A 157 -2.16 -29.91 -4.92
C SER A 157 -3.15 -29.81 -3.76
N THR A 158 -2.74 -29.25 -2.63
CA THR A 158 -3.57 -29.09 -1.42
C THR A 158 -4.32 -27.75 -1.39
N PHE A 159 -3.95 -26.81 -2.26
CA PHE A 159 -4.44 -25.43 -2.31
C PHE A 159 -4.19 -24.58 -1.06
N ILE A 160 -3.43 -25.09 -0.08
CA ILE A 160 -3.14 -24.38 1.19
C ILE A 160 -2.36 -23.09 0.91
N LEU A 161 -1.29 -23.14 0.12
CA LEU A 161 -0.45 -21.98 -0.20
C LEU A 161 -1.23 -20.89 -0.97
N PRO A 162 -1.99 -21.20 -2.04
CA PRO A 162 -2.89 -20.25 -2.68
C PRO A 162 -3.90 -19.60 -1.72
N ILE A 163 -4.57 -20.40 -0.87
CA ILE A 163 -5.57 -19.90 0.08
C ILE A 163 -4.92 -18.92 1.07
N LEU A 164 -3.76 -19.30 1.64
CA LEU A 164 -3.04 -18.45 2.58
C LEU A 164 -2.56 -17.15 1.90
N ALA A 165 -2.10 -17.22 0.65
CA ALA A 165 -1.59 -16.04 -0.07
C ALA A 165 -2.71 -15.05 -0.39
N VAL A 166 -3.84 -15.55 -0.91
CA VAL A 166 -5.04 -14.74 -1.18
C VAL A 166 -5.61 -14.18 0.11
N GLY A 167 -5.79 -15.00 1.14
CA GLY A 167 -6.29 -14.58 2.45
C GLY A 167 -5.40 -13.53 3.12
N SER A 168 -4.07 -13.70 3.06
CA SER A 168 -3.13 -12.72 3.60
C SER A 168 -3.16 -11.40 2.83
N THR A 169 -3.36 -11.45 1.51
CA THR A 169 -3.49 -10.24 0.67
C THR A 169 -4.79 -9.52 0.97
N TYR A 170 -5.90 -10.25 1.11
CA TYR A 170 -7.19 -9.70 1.52
C TYR A 170 -7.08 -9.02 2.89
N LEU A 171 -6.48 -9.69 3.88
CA LEU A 171 -6.27 -9.13 5.22
C LEU A 171 -5.41 -7.85 5.19
N ASN A 172 -4.41 -7.78 4.31
CA ASN A 172 -3.62 -6.57 4.11
C ASN A 172 -4.48 -5.39 3.64
N PHE A 173 -5.39 -5.61 2.69
CA PHE A 173 -6.31 -4.56 2.24
C PHE A 173 -7.29 -4.15 3.33
N GLU A 174 -7.83 -5.09 4.09
CA GLU A 174 -8.75 -4.83 5.19
C GLU A 174 -8.07 -3.95 6.26
N LEU A 175 -6.85 -4.32 6.69
CA LEU A 175 -6.09 -3.62 7.73
C LEU A 175 -5.48 -2.29 7.30
N MET A 176 -5.42 -1.99 6.00
CA MET A 176 -4.94 -0.70 5.47
C MET A 176 -5.84 0.49 5.88
N GLY A 177 -7.01 0.22 6.48
CA GLY A 177 -7.93 1.24 7.01
C GLY A 177 -8.70 1.96 5.90
N SER A 178 -9.62 2.85 6.31
CA SER A 178 -10.43 3.62 5.36
C SER A 178 -9.81 4.97 5.04
N SER A 179 -9.87 5.36 3.78
CA SER A 179 -9.42 6.68 3.34
C SER A 179 -10.52 7.72 3.49
N LYS A 180 -10.18 8.95 3.88
CA LYS A 180 -11.12 10.08 3.85
C LYS A 180 -11.47 10.51 2.41
N ILE A 181 -10.67 10.07 1.43
CA ILE A 181 -10.93 10.29 0.01
C ILE A 181 -11.75 9.11 -0.49
N LYS A 182 -13.05 9.33 -0.72
CA LYS A 182 -14.03 8.27 -1.07
C LYS A 182 -13.61 7.43 -2.29
N VAL A 183 -12.97 8.04 -3.29
CA VAL A 183 -12.51 7.32 -4.50
C VAL A 183 -11.45 6.28 -4.15
N PHE A 184 -10.49 6.62 -3.28
CA PHE A 184 -9.46 5.67 -2.85
C PHE A 184 -10.03 4.55 -1.99
N ASP A 185 -11.00 4.88 -1.13
CA ASP A 185 -11.67 3.88 -0.30
C ASP A 185 -12.50 2.91 -1.16
N TRP A 186 -13.26 3.43 -2.12
CA TRP A 186 -13.99 2.63 -3.11
C TRP A 186 -13.04 1.73 -3.91
N LEU A 187 -11.95 2.29 -4.43
CA LEU A 187 -10.98 1.54 -5.24
C LEU A 187 -10.34 0.42 -4.41
N LYS A 188 -9.91 0.70 -3.18
CA LYS A 188 -9.39 -0.30 -2.24
C LYS A 188 -10.39 -1.45 -2.06
N ASN A 189 -11.65 -1.11 -1.79
CA ASN A 189 -12.70 -2.07 -1.52
C ASN A 189 -13.06 -2.93 -2.72
N LYS A 190 -12.78 -2.49 -3.95
CA LYS A 190 -12.97 -3.30 -5.17
C LYS A 190 -11.74 -4.15 -5.49
N ILE A 191 -10.54 -3.57 -5.41
CA ILE A 191 -9.28 -4.26 -5.74
C ILE A 191 -9.04 -5.48 -4.84
N GLN A 192 -9.45 -5.42 -3.57
CA GLN A 192 -9.26 -6.56 -2.64
C GLN A 192 -9.95 -7.86 -3.07
N TYR A 193 -10.96 -7.81 -3.94
CA TYR A 193 -11.64 -9.00 -4.46
C TYR A 193 -10.93 -9.60 -5.69
N ILE A 194 -10.00 -8.88 -6.32
CA ILE A 194 -9.28 -9.37 -7.52
C ILE A 194 -8.58 -10.70 -7.23
N PRO A 195 -7.77 -10.86 -6.16
CA PRO A 195 -7.11 -12.14 -5.88
C PRO A 195 -8.09 -13.29 -5.64
N ILE A 196 -9.27 -13.01 -5.09
CA ILE A 196 -10.32 -14.02 -4.84
C ILE A 196 -10.92 -14.49 -6.18
N LEU A 197 -11.25 -13.55 -7.07
CA LEU A 197 -11.80 -13.88 -8.39
C LEU A 197 -10.76 -14.57 -9.29
N SER A 198 -9.49 -14.24 -9.12
CA SER A 198 -8.37 -14.85 -9.86
C SER A 198 -7.88 -16.17 -9.25
N PHE A 199 -8.52 -16.69 -8.20
CA PHE A 199 -8.07 -17.88 -7.48
C PHE A 199 -7.78 -19.10 -8.37
N PRO A 200 -8.62 -19.47 -9.37
CA PRO A 200 -8.32 -20.61 -10.26
C PRO A 200 -7.02 -20.46 -11.06
N PHE A 201 -6.63 -19.22 -11.38
CA PHE A 201 -5.37 -18.95 -12.07
C PHE A 201 -4.19 -18.93 -11.09
N ILE A 202 -4.41 -18.41 -9.87
CA ILE A 202 -3.41 -18.40 -8.81
C ILE A 202 -3.01 -19.83 -8.45
N CYS A 203 -3.96 -20.78 -8.38
CA CYS A 203 -3.65 -22.19 -8.09
C CYS A 203 -2.71 -22.86 -9.09
N GLN A 204 -2.49 -22.29 -10.28
CA GLN A 204 -1.57 -22.81 -11.31
C GLN A 204 -0.13 -22.27 -11.15
N LEU A 205 0.10 -21.41 -10.16
CA LEU A 205 1.44 -20.91 -9.87
C LEU A 205 2.27 -21.97 -9.15
N PRO A 206 3.58 -22.05 -9.43
CA PRO A 206 4.48 -22.93 -8.70
C PRO A 206 4.51 -22.60 -7.20
N GLN A 207 4.68 -23.62 -6.35
CA GLN A 207 4.75 -23.51 -4.90
C GLN A 207 5.77 -22.45 -4.44
N GLY A 208 6.92 -22.34 -5.11
CA GLY A 208 7.97 -21.37 -4.79
C GLY A 208 7.51 -19.91 -4.81
N VAL A 209 6.60 -19.54 -5.72
CA VAL A 209 6.07 -18.17 -5.83
C VAL A 209 5.31 -17.78 -4.55
N PHE A 210 4.64 -18.74 -3.91
CA PHE A 210 3.87 -18.49 -2.70
C PHE A 210 4.73 -18.24 -1.48
N PHE A 211 5.93 -18.82 -1.39
CA PHE A 211 6.85 -18.50 -0.28
C PHE A 211 7.31 -17.04 -0.31
N TYR A 212 7.59 -16.51 -1.51
CA TYR A 212 7.81 -15.08 -1.70
C TYR A 212 6.56 -14.27 -1.35
N TRP A 213 5.40 -14.64 -1.89
CA TRP A 213 4.15 -13.91 -1.68
C TRP A 213 3.78 -13.84 -0.20
N LEU A 214 3.74 -14.97 0.49
CA LEU A 214 3.36 -15.08 1.90
C LEU A 214 4.29 -14.27 2.80
N ALA A 215 5.61 -14.36 2.61
CA ALA A 215 6.57 -13.57 3.36
C ALA A 215 6.36 -12.06 3.13
N SER A 216 6.14 -11.65 1.88
CA SER A 216 5.79 -10.27 1.51
C SER A 216 4.52 -9.78 2.22
N SER A 217 3.48 -10.61 2.23
CA SER A 217 2.19 -10.33 2.87
C SER A 217 2.31 -10.26 4.39
N TRP A 218 3.01 -11.19 5.04
CA TRP A 218 3.22 -11.15 6.48
C TRP A 218 4.12 -10.01 6.92
N TYR A 219 5.16 -9.66 6.15
CA TYR A 219 5.93 -8.45 6.40
C TYR A 219 5.03 -7.21 6.40
N SER A 220 4.14 -7.09 5.41
CA SER A 220 3.15 -5.99 5.35
C SER A 220 2.30 -5.90 6.61
N LEU A 221 1.82 -7.05 7.10
CA LEU A 221 0.99 -7.14 8.29
C LEU A 221 1.78 -6.76 9.55
N ALA A 222 3.01 -7.27 9.68
CA ALA A 222 3.91 -6.95 10.77
C ALA A 222 4.27 -5.46 10.77
N GLN A 223 4.64 -4.91 9.62
CA GLN A 223 4.92 -3.49 9.41
C GLN A 223 3.72 -2.62 9.79
N SER A 224 2.51 -3.00 9.35
CA SER A 224 1.28 -2.28 9.67
C SER A 224 0.98 -2.28 11.16
N ARG A 225 1.24 -3.39 11.86
CA ARG A 225 1.13 -3.49 13.32
C ARG A 225 2.19 -2.66 14.04
N ALA A 226 3.45 -2.75 13.61
CA ALA A 226 4.55 -1.97 14.18
C ALA A 226 4.28 -0.45 14.10
N LEU A 227 3.73 0.02 12.98
CA LEU A 227 3.38 1.44 12.78
C LEU A 227 2.17 1.91 13.60
N LYS A 228 1.45 1.02 14.29
CA LYS A 228 0.42 1.37 15.27
C LYS A 228 0.99 1.57 16.68
N VAL A 229 2.21 1.09 16.95
CA VAL A 229 2.87 1.26 18.25
C VAL A 229 3.33 2.71 18.41
N PRO A 230 2.90 3.45 19.45
CA PRO A 230 3.24 4.86 19.63
C PRO A 230 4.74 5.15 19.66
N GLU A 231 5.52 4.29 20.32
CA GLU A 231 6.96 4.44 20.43
C GLU A 231 7.67 4.32 19.07
N VAL A 232 7.23 3.38 18.22
CA VAL A 232 7.74 3.25 16.85
C VAL A 232 7.41 4.50 16.04
N ARG A 233 6.17 5.01 16.14
CA ARG A 233 5.75 6.25 15.46
C ARG A 233 6.58 7.45 15.89
N LYS A 234 6.83 7.58 17.19
CA LYS A 234 7.66 8.65 17.77
C LYS A 234 9.08 8.61 17.22
N ARG A 235 9.73 7.44 17.22
CA ARG A 235 11.07 7.26 16.64
C ARG A 235 11.15 7.61 15.16
N LEU A 236 10.08 7.37 14.41
CA LEU A 236 9.98 7.71 12.99
C LEU A 236 9.52 9.16 12.73
N GLY A 237 9.20 9.92 13.77
CA GLY A 237 8.67 11.29 13.66
C GLY A 237 7.28 11.36 13.02
N LEU A 238 6.42 10.38 13.30
CA LEU A 238 5.03 10.30 12.83
C LEU A 238 4.08 10.77 13.93
N LYS A 239 2.94 11.38 13.58
CA LYS A 239 1.94 11.82 14.55
C LYS A 239 1.32 10.64 15.29
N GLU A 240 1.00 10.78 16.57
CA GLU A 240 0.33 9.71 17.31
C GLU A 240 -1.08 9.43 16.77
N ILE A 241 -1.48 8.16 16.82
CA ILE A 241 -2.86 7.77 16.52
C ILE A 241 -3.68 8.09 17.77
N PRO A 242 -4.81 8.82 17.68
CA PRO A 242 -5.63 9.10 18.85
C PRO A 242 -6.13 7.78 19.46
N THR A 243 -5.68 7.47 20.67
CA THR A 243 -6.24 6.35 21.44
C THR A 243 -7.67 6.68 21.83
N SER A 244 -8.57 5.69 21.84
CA SER A 244 -9.99 5.84 22.22
C SER A 244 -10.17 6.61 23.54
N THR A 245 -9.30 6.34 24.52
CA THR A 245 -9.25 7.00 25.83
C THR A 245 -8.96 8.50 25.73
N THR A 246 -8.01 8.90 24.88
CA THR A 246 -7.65 10.32 24.68
C THR A 246 -8.76 11.07 23.95
N ALA A 247 -9.39 10.44 22.96
CA ALA A 247 -10.53 11.01 22.24
C ALA A 247 -11.73 11.23 23.18
N PHE A 248 -12.06 10.24 24.02
CA PHE A 248 -13.15 10.35 25.00
C PHE A 248 -12.88 11.46 26.04
N SER A 249 -11.66 11.53 26.59
CA SER A 249 -11.29 12.58 27.55
C SER A 249 -11.39 13.99 26.96
N LYS A 250 -11.07 14.14 25.66
CA LYS A 250 -11.17 15.41 24.96
C LYS A 250 -12.63 15.79 24.72
N THR A 251 -13.46 14.84 24.29
CA THR A 251 -14.91 15.05 24.15
C THR A 251 -15.56 15.46 25.46
N LEU A 252 -15.21 14.81 26.59
CA LEU A 252 -15.73 15.19 27.90
C LEU A 252 -15.31 16.61 28.32
N LYS A 253 -14.06 16.98 28.05
CA LYS A 253 -13.57 18.35 28.31
C LYS A 253 -14.28 19.39 27.43
N ASP A 254 -14.55 19.06 26.17
CA ASP A 254 -15.24 19.95 25.24
C ASP A 254 -16.73 20.10 25.61
N VAL A 255 -17.39 19.03 26.07
CA VAL A 255 -18.77 19.07 26.61
C VAL A 255 -18.85 19.91 27.88
N ASN A 256 -17.90 19.76 28.81
CA ASN A 256 -17.86 20.57 30.04
C ASN A 256 -17.56 22.05 29.79
N LYS A 257 -17.02 22.42 28.62
CA LYS A 257 -16.79 23.81 28.22
C LYS A 257 -17.96 24.43 27.44
N MET A 258 -18.99 23.66 27.09
CA MET A 258 -20.17 24.23 26.43
C MET A 258 -20.95 25.11 27.43
N PRO A 259 -21.31 26.35 27.06
CA PRO A 259 -22.12 27.19 27.92
C PRO A 259 -23.45 26.48 28.17
N LYS A 260 -23.79 26.24 29.45
CA LYS A 260 -25.10 25.71 29.84
C LYS A 260 -26.15 26.72 29.39
N LYS A 261 -26.82 26.45 28.27
CA LYS A 261 -27.97 27.25 27.83
C LYS A 261 -29.01 27.18 28.95
N THR A 262 -29.16 28.28 29.69
CA THR A 262 -30.24 28.46 30.65
C THR A 262 -31.53 28.52 29.84
N ILE A 263 -32.26 27.40 29.81
CA ILE A 263 -33.61 27.36 29.26
C ILE A 263 -34.47 28.18 30.24
N LYS A 264 -34.71 29.46 29.91
CA LYS A 264 -35.79 30.21 30.53
C LYS A 264 -37.09 29.60 30.00
N GLN A 265 -37.79 28.86 30.87
CA GLN A 265 -39.19 28.50 30.66
C GLN A 265 -40.01 29.77 30.78
N ASN A 266 -40.66 30.17 29.69
CA ASN A 266 -41.80 31.08 29.67
C ASN A 266 -42.97 30.31 29.06
#